data_AF-B1M2S8-F1
#
_entry.id   AF-B1M2S8-F1
#
_cell.length_a   1.000
_cell.length_b   1.000
_cell.length_c   1.000
_cell.angle_alpha   90.00
_cell.angle_beta   90.00
_cell.angle_gamma   90.00
#
_symmetry.space_group_name_H-M   'P 1'
#
loop_
_entity.id
_entity.type
_entity.pdbx_description
1 polymer ?
#
loop_
_entity_poly.entity_id
_entity_poly.type
_entity_poly.pdbx_seq_one_letter_code
_entity_poly.pdbx_strand_id
1 'polypeptide(L)'
;MHLRASILMSSSRVSVLKIPMMTSNAIPLAIYGQHTIDLITWFYLGFEDGSKTGPSCILILTSDTEVDRRVGSKLIFETHICNFEVLIEASRNVLTFDEGKAIATALITAASRFNSDSLIPIFAELTSSFDSIISDSALRVRSVIAGNQLTFLDWINFVPQCVVARTLNGYQCFAVKKITFEMRKMISNAEIQLKMSDVMLHQGFIVVGGGTFIAAIPSRNM
;
A
#
# COMPACT_ATOMS: atom_id res chain seq x y z
N MET A 1 4.80 -11.53 27.83
CA MET A 1 4.32 -10.13 27.69
C MET A 1 3.36 -10.13 26.51
N HIS A 2 2.08 -9.79 26.71
CA HIS A 2 1.13 -9.69 25.59
C HIS A 2 1.20 -8.28 25.01
N LEU A 3 1.44 -8.19 23.71
CA LEU A 3 1.32 -6.92 23.00
C LEU A 3 -0.17 -6.62 22.78
N ARG A 4 -0.51 -5.34 22.65
CA ARG A 4 -1.87 -4.88 22.37
C ARG A 4 -1.90 -4.23 21.00
N ALA A 5 -2.86 -4.61 20.18
CA ALA A 5 -3.11 -3.98 18.89
C ALA A 5 -4.41 -3.20 18.93
N SER A 6 -4.37 -1.92 18.58
CA SER A 6 -5.60 -1.17 18.26
C SER A 6 -5.92 -1.30 16.78
N ILE A 7 -7.19 -1.48 16.45
CA ILE A 7 -7.67 -1.40 15.08
C ILE A 7 -7.62 0.07 14.64
N LEU A 8 -6.96 0.35 13.51
CA LEU A 8 -6.93 1.68 12.90
C LEU A 8 -8.00 1.82 11.82
N MET A 9 -8.16 0.78 11.01
CA MET A 9 -9.11 0.73 9.91
C MET A 9 -9.57 -0.72 9.72
N SER A 10 -10.81 -0.90 9.31
CA SER A 10 -11.38 -2.20 9.02
C SER A 10 -12.34 -2.09 7.84
N SER A 11 -12.31 -3.11 6.99
CA SER A 11 -13.32 -3.38 5.97
C SER A 11 -13.73 -4.85 6.09
N SER A 12 -14.63 -5.29 5.21
CA SER A 12 -15.13 -6.67 5.21
C SER A 12 -14.02 -7.73 5.08
N ARG A 13 -12.90 -7.40 4.41
CA ARG A 13 -11.81 -8.34 4.15
C ARG A 13 -10.43 -7.89 4.58
N VAL A 14 -10.24 -6.61 4.87
CA VAL A 14 -8.93 -6.04 5.21
C VAL A 14 -9.00 -5.35 6.54
N SER A 15 -7.98 -5.49 7.36
CA SER A 15 -7.88 -4.77 8.63
C SER A 15 -6.48 -4.28 8.87
N VAL A 16 -6.39 -3.07 9.41
CA VAL A 16 -5.15 -2.41 9.74
C VAL A 16 -5.04 -2.32 11.25
N LEU A 17 -4.01 -2.96 11.79
CA LEU A 17 -3.73 -2.99 13.22
C LEU A 17 -2.50 -2.16 13.54
N LYS A 18 -2.52 -1.45 14.67
CA LYS A 18 -1.36 -0.76 15.22
C LYS A 18 -0.94 -1.40 16.53
N ILE A 19 0.31 -1.83 16.59
CA ILE A 19 0.96 -2.34 17.79
C ILE A 19 1.99 -1.30 18.26
N PRO A 20 1.78 -0.64 19.41
CA PRO A 20 2.82 0.18 20.02
C PRO A 20 4.01 -0.69 20.42
N MET A 21 5.21 -0.18 20.16
CA MET A 21 6.46 -0.88 20.43
C MET A 21 7.25 -0.13 21.50
N MET A 22 7.81 -0.87 22.45
CA MET A 22 8.70 -0.31 23.47
C MET A 22 10.17 -0.34 23.04
N THR A 23 10.52 -1.23 22.10
CA THR A 23 11.87 -1.42 21.51
C THR A 23 11.73 -1.92 20.07
N SER A 24 12.84 -2.05 19.33
CA SER A 24 12.86 -2.76 18.04
C SER A 24 12.38 -4.20 18.26
N ASN A 25 11.13 -4.47 17.90
CA ASN A 25 10.55 -5.80 17.93
C ASN A 25 10.83 -6.50 16.61
N ALA A 26 10.80 -7.83 16.68
CA ALA A 26 10.99 -8.68 15.53
C ALA A 26 9.94 -8.40 14.44
N ILE A 27 10.39 -8.57 13.20
CA ILE A 27 9.61 -8.39 11.98
C ILE A 27 8.52 -9.46 11.91
N PRO A 28 7.23 -9.09 11.83
CA PRO A 28 6.14 -10.03 11.59
C PRO A 28 6.30 -10.66 10.21
N LEU A 29 6.35 -11.99 10.15
CA LEU A 29 6.51 -12.77 8.92
C LEU A 29 5.19 -13.38 8.46
N ALA A 30 4.41 -13.93 9.38
CA ALA A 30 3.14 -14.60 9.10
C ALA A 30 2.24 -14.62 10.35
N ILE A 31 0.98 -15.01 10.18
CA ILE A 31 0.09 -15.37 11.30
C ILE A 31 0.18 -16.87 11.54
N TYR A 32 0.50 -17.24 12.78
CA TYR A 32 0.64 -18.63 13.17
C TYR A 32 -0.73 -19.26 13.47
N GLY A 33 -0.98 -20.43 12.87
CA GLY A 33 -2.11 -21.31 13.23
C GLY A 33 -3.51 -20.82 12.85
N GLN A 34 -3.64 -19.71 12.10
CA GLN A 34 -4.94 -19.22 11.62
C GLN A 34 -4.98 -19.17 10.10
N HIS A 35 -5.59 -20.18 9.48
CA HIS A 35 -5.68 -20.29 8.02
C HIS A 35 -6.65 -19.29 7.36
N THR A 36 -7.42 -18.54 8.15
CA THR A 36 -8.41 -17.58 7.65
C THR A 36 -7.91 -16.15 7.70
N ILE A 37 -6.67 -15.91 8.13
CA ILE A 37 -6.09 -14.56 8.21
C ILE A 37 -4.67 -14.60 7.65
N ASP A 38 -4.40 -13.75 6.68
CA ASP A 38 -3.06 -13.57 6.13
C ASP A 38 -2.52 -12.18 6.45
N LEU A 39 -1.20 -12.12 6.64
CA LEU A 39 -0.46 -10.86 6.73
C LEU A 39 -0.13 -10.39 5.31
N ILE A 40 -0.76 -9.31 4.85
CA ILE A 40 -0.48 -8.68 3.56
C ILE A 40 0.89 -8.02 3.61
N THR A 41 1.07 -7.14 4.58
CA THR A 41 2.28 -6.34 4.74
C THR A 41 2.32 -5.74 6.13
N TRP A 42 3.47 -5.20 6.47
CA TRP A 42 3.72 -4.50 7.73
C TRP A 42 4.65 -3.33 7.45
N PHE A 43 4.64 -2.34 8.36
CA PHE A 43 5.61 -1.26 8.34
C PHE A 43 5.80 -0.70 9.75
N TYR A 44 6.91 0.01 9.94
CA TYR A 44 7.24 0.66 11.20
C TYR A 44 7.06 2.18 11.10
N LEU A 45 6.57 2.79 12.17
CA LEU A 45 6.42 4.22 12.35
C LEU A 45 7.09 4.67 13.65
N GLY A 46 7.39 5.97 13.75
CA GLY A 46 7.81 6.60 15.00
C GLY A 46 9.25 6.31 15.41
N PHE A 47 10.09 5.87 14.46
CA PHE A 47 11.53 5.75 14.62
C PHE A 47 12.28 7.02 14.19
N GLU A 48 11.57 8.01 13.68
CA GLU A 48 12.14 9.29 13.22
C GLU A 48 12.39 10.24 14.39
N ASP A 49 13.46 11.04 14.28
CA ASP A 49 13.80 12.06 15.28
C ASP A 49 12.66 13.08 15.43
N GLY A 50 12.24 13.32 16.66
CA GLY A 50 11.13 14.24 16.97
C GLY A 50 9.74 13.62 16.84
N SER A 51 9.62 12.31 16.63
CA SER A 51 8.32 11.63 16.63
C SER A 51 7.57 11.84 17.95
N LYS A 52 6.35 12.39 17.87
CA LYS A 52 5.46 12.57 19.03
C LYS A 52 4.82 11.26 19.50
N THR A 53 4.75 10.28 18.59
CA THR A 53 4.20 8.95 18.88
C THR A 53 5.36 7.97 18.93
N GLY A 54 5.53 7.27 20.05
CA GLY A 54 6.57 6.24 20.16
C GLY A 54 6.51 5.19 19.03
N PRO A 55 7.58 4.39 18.87
CA PRO A 55 7.68 3.46 17.76
C PRO A 55 6.49 2.51 17.72
N SER A 56 6.00 2.21 16.53
CA SER A 56 4.82 1.36 16.33
C SER A 56 4.98 0.49 15.09
N CYS A 57 4.42 -0.71 15.14
CA CYS A 57 4.27 -1.57 13.99
C CYS A 57 2.83 -1.47 13.50
N ILE A 58 2.65 -1.20 12.23
CA ILE A 58 1.35 -1.30 11.57
C ILE A 58 1.32 -2.58 10.75
N LEU A 59 0.24 -3.35 10.91
CA LEU A 59 0.01 -4.60 10.23
C LEU A 59 -1.22 -4.46 9.34
N ILE A 60 -1.15 -4.97 8.13
CA ILE A 60 -2.27 -5.03 7.21
C ILE A 60 -2.59 -6.49 6.98
N LEU A 61 -3.80 -6.88 7.36
CA LEU A 61 -4.25 -8.27 7.34
C LEU A 61 -5.38 -8.43 6.32
N THR A 62 -5.41 -9.55 5.60
CA THR A 62 -6.65 -10.05 4.97
C THR A 62 -7.31 -11.08 5.86
N SER A 63 -8.64 -11.14 5.83
CA SER A 63 -9.41 -12.17 6.51
C SER A 63 -10.72 -12.43 5.77
N ASP A 64 -11.24 -13.64 5.86
CA ASP A 64 -12.57 -13.99 5.37
C ASP A 64 -13.71 -13.37 6.20
N THR A 65 -13.35 -12.84 7.38
CA THR A 65 -14.27 -12.25 8.36
C THR A 65 -13.75 -10.89 8.84
N GLU A 66 -14.65 -9.97 9.18
CA GLU A 66 -14.27 -8.67 9.77
C GLU A 66 -13.46 -8.87 11.07
N VAL A 67 -12.30 -8.23 11.16
CA VAL A 67 -11.44 -8.31 12.37
C VAL A 67 -12.06 -7.59 13.56
N ASP A 68 -12.99 -6.66 13.36
CA ASP A 68 -13.74 -6.03 14.46
C ASP A 68 -14.52 -7.06 15.29
N ARG A 69 -14.93 -8.18 14.68
CA ARG A 69 -15.56 -9.30 15.39
C ARG A 69 -14.59 -10.08 16.27
N ARG A 70 -13.28 -9.81 16.15
CA ARG A 70 -12.19 -10.46 16.87
C ARG A 70 -11.64 -9.57 17.99
N VAL A 71 -12.26 -8.44 18.32
CA VAL A 71 -11.93 -7.66 19.52
C VAL A 71 -11.97 -8.58 20.75
N GLY A 72 -10.92 -8.53 21.58
CA GLY A 72 -10.72 -9.43 22.72
C GLY A 72 -10.07 -10.77 22.36
N SER A 73 -9.85 -11.08 21.08
CA SER A 73 -9.14 -12.28 20.62
C SER A 73 -7.64 -12.05 20.56
N LYS A 74 -6.89 -13.15 20.55
CA LYS A 74 -5.44 -13.15 20.38
C LYS A 74 -5.04 -13.60 18.97
N LEU A 75 -4.08 -12.89 18.39
CA LEU A 75 -3.33 -13.33 17.20
C LEU A 75 -1.90 -13.67 17.60
N ILE A 76 -1.34 -14.69 16.97
CA ILE A 76 0.06 -15.09 17.17
C ILE A 76 0.78 -14.75 15.87
N PHE A 77 1.79 -13.90 15.95
CA PHE A 77 2.62 -13.55 14.81
C PHE A 77 3.93 -14.34 14.87
N GLU A 78 4.25 -14.98 13.76
CA GLU A 78 5.57 -15.56 13.54
C GLU A 78 6.56 -14.45 13.23
N THR A 79 7.77 -14.55 13.78
CA THR A 79 8.86 -13.60 13.51
C THR A 79 10.17 -14.33 13.32
N HIS A 80 11.21 -13.60 12.90
CA HIS A 80 12.56 -14.15 12.75
C HIS A 80 13.29 -14.44 14.07
N ILE A 81 12.74 -14.05 15.23
CA ILE A 81 13.36 -14.28 16.55
C ILE A 81 12.48 -15.20 17.39
N CYS A 82 11.27 -14.75 17.69
CA CYS A 82 10.30 -15.50 18.48
C CYS A 82 8.87 -15.07 18.16
N ASN A 83 7.93 -16.01 18.26
CA ASN A 83 6.53 -15.69 18.06
C ASN A 83 6.04 -14.79 19.20
N PHE A 84 5.20 -13.80 18.87
CA PHE A 84 4.57 -12.96 19.87
C PHE A 84 3.06 -12.98 19.76
N GLU A 85 2.40 -12.90 20.91
CA GLU A 85 0.95 -12.82 21.01
C GLU A 85 0.49 -11.36 21.11
N VAL A 86 -0.55 -11.06 20.33
CA VAL A 86 -1.18 -9.75 20.26
C VAL A 86 -2.64 -9.89 20.64
N LEU A 87 -3.08 -9.16 21.66
CA LEU A 87 -4.48 -8.98 21.99
C LEU A 87 -5.06 -7.86 21.11
N ILE A 88 -6.14 -8.16 20.39
CA ILE A 88 -6.86 -7.17 19.59
C ILE A 88 -7.77 -6.35 20.51
N GLU A 89 -7.59 -5.04 20.48
CA GLU A 89 -8.40 -4.07 21.21
C GLU A 89 -9.30 -3.28 20.25
N ALA A 90 -10.34 -2.66 20.82
CA ALA A 90 -11.29 -1.86 20.06
C ALA A 90 -10.61 -0.70 19.30
N SER A 91 -11.29 -0.26 18.24
CA SER A 91 -10.81 0.76 17.31
C SER A 91 -10.45 2.09 17.99
N ARG A 92 -9.47 2.80 17.43
CA ARG A 92 -9.21 4.22 17.73
C ARG A 92 -9.99 5.09 16.75
N ASN A 93 -10.58 6.16 17.27
CA ASN A 93 -11.60 6.93 16.55
C ASN A 93 -11.11 7.82 15.38
N VAL A 94 -9.80 8.01 15.16
CA VAL A 94 -9.31 8.82 14.03
C VAL A 94 -7.92 8.35 13.58
N LEU A 95 -7.78 8.01 12.30
CA LEU A 95 -6.51 7.77 11.64
C LEU A 95 -5.75 9.10 11.47
N THR A 96 -4.50 9.18 11.94
CA THR A 96 -3.68 10.36 11.69
C THR A 96 -3.22 10.42 10.23
N PHE A 97 -2.87 11.60 9.74
CA PHE A 97 -2.37 11.74 8.37
C PHE A 97 -1.10 10.92 8.11
N ASP A 98 -0.15 10.92 9.05
CA ASP A 98 1.09 10.15 8.96
C ASP A 98 0.83 8.64 8.96
N GLU A 99 -0.12 8.18 9.77
CA GLU A 99 -0.58 6.79 9.74
C GLU A 99 -1.18 6.45 8.37
N GLY A 100 -2.08 7.28 7.85
CA GLY A 100 -2.67 7.07 6.52
C GLY A 100 -1.63 7.03 5.41
N LYS A 101 -0.67 7.96 5.40
CA LYS A 101 0.43 8.00 4.41
C LYS A 101 1.29 6.75 4.45
N ALA A 102 1.61 6.27 5.64
CA ALA A 102 2.42 5.07 5.79
C ALA A 102 1.65 3.79 5.44
N ILE A 103 0.34 3.70 5.79
CA ILE A 103 -0.53 2.60 5.32
C ILE A 103 -0.59 2.59 3.80
N ALA A 104 -0.84 3.74 3.17
CA ALA A 104 -0.89 3.85 1.71
C ALA A 104 0.44 3.39 1.08
N THR A 105 1.58 3.84 1.62
CA THR A 105 2.91 3.44 1.14
C THR A 105 3.15 1.93 1.25
N ALA A 106 2.78 1.33 2.38
CA ALA A 106 2.91 -0.11 2.59
C ALA A 106 2.02 -0.91 1.64
N LEU A 107 0.77 -0.46 1.42
CA LEU A 107 -0.17 -1.06 0.47
C LEU A 107 0.34 -0.96 -0.96
N ILE A 108 0.86 0.19 -1.38
CA ILE A 108 1.48 0.37 -2.72
C ILE A 108 2.60 -0.64 -2.89
N THR A 109 3.53 -0.71 -1.94
CA THR A 109 4.69 -1.61 -1.99
C THR A 109 4.28 -3.08 -2.08
N ALA A 110 3.19 -3.43 -1.40
CA ALA A 110 2.62 -4.78 -1.36
C ALA A 110 1.69 -5.09 -2.54
N ALA A 111 1.15 -4.08 -3.24
CA ALA A 111 0.04 -4.23 -4.20
C ALA A 111 0.32 -5.22 -5.34
N SER A 112 1.59 -5.44 -5.67
CA SER A 112 2.01 -6.43 -6.68
C SER A 112 1.82 -7.89 -6.26
N ARG A 113 1.64 -8.17 -4.96
CA ARG A 113 1.65 -9.52 -4.38
C ARG A 113 0.25 -10.05 -4.05
N PHE A 114 -0.78 -9.22 -4.11
CA PHE A 114 -2.11 -9.55 -3.61
C PHE A 114 -3.19 -9.27 -4.63
N ASN A 115 -4.34 -9.92 -4.47
CA ASN A 115 -5.53 -9.58 -5.23
C ASN A 115 -5.98 -8.15 -4.86
N SER A 116 -5.87 -7.22 -5.80
CA SER A 116 -6.18 -5.80 -5.63
C SER A 116 -7.63 -5.54 -5.17
N ASP A 117 -8.56 -6.45 -5.49
CA ASP A 117 -9.99 -6.20 -5.30
C ASP A 117 -10.38 -6.10 -3.82
N SER A 118 -9.73 -6.89 -2.94
CA SER A 118 -9.98 -6.80 -1.50
C SER A 118 -9.48 -5.49 -0.88
N LEU A 119 -8.55 -4.80 -1.54
CA LEU A 119 -7.96 -3.56 -1.05
C LEU A 119 -8.77 -2.31 -1.42
N ILE A 120 -9.72 -2.42 -2.37
CA ILE A 120 -10.50 -1.28 -2.88
C ILE A 120 -11.12 -0.42 -1.76
N PRO A 121 -11.79 -0.99 -0.73
CA PRO A 121 -12.40 -0.17 0.31
C PRO A 121 -11.38 0.66 1.10
N ILE A 122 -10.25 0.03 1.47
CA ILE A 122 -9.17 0.70 2.20
C ILE A 122 -8.50 1.76 1.31
N PHE A 123 -8.36 1.51 0.01
CA PHE A 123 -7.76 2.48 -0.91
C PHE A 123 -8.63 3.75 -1.03
N ALA A 124 -9.95 3.61 -1.01
CA ALA A 124 -10.87 4.74 -1.05
C ALA A 124 -10.72 5.63 0.19
N GLU A 125 -10.57 5.05 1.38
CA GLU A 125 -10.38 5.78 2.64
C GLU A 125 -9.04 6.52 2.71
N LEU A 126 -8.01 6.04 1.99
CA LEU A 126 -6.66 6.61 1.97
C LEU A 126 -6.45 7.66 0.85
N THR A 127 -7.53 8.19 0.26
CA THR A 127 -7.44 9.09 -0.91
C THR A 127 -6.51 10.29 -0.67
N SER A 128 -6.62 10.97 0.47
CA SER A 128 -5.76 12.12 0.80
C SER A 128 -4.28 11.73 0.97
N SER A 129 -4.03 10.52 1.47
CA SER A 129 -2.69 9.96 1.63
C SER A 129 -2.06 9.63 0.27
N PHE A 130 -2.81 9.04 -0.67
CA PHE A 130 -2.34 8.82 -2.04
C PHE A 130 -2.08 10.14 -2.78
N ASP A 131 -2.99 11.10 -2.68
CA ASP A 131 -2.82 12.44 -3.27
C ASP A 131 -1.52 13.11 -2.77
N SER A 132 -1.21 12.97 -1.47
CA SER A 132 0.06 13.46 -0.92
C SER A 132 1.28 12.72 -1.46
N ILE A 133 1.25 11.39 -1.57
CA ILE A 133 2.37 10.61 -2.14
C ILE A 133 2.65 11.04 -3.59
N ILE A 134 1.60 11.27 -4.38
CA ILE A 134 1.73 11.74 -5.76
C ILE A 134 2.27 13.17 -5.81
N SER A 135 1.79 14.05 -4.94
CA SER A 135 2.21 15.46 -4.89
C SER A 135 3.66 15.63 -4.44
N ASP A 136 4.13 14.78 -3.52
CA ASP A 136 5.51 14.77 -3.02
C ASP A 136 6.52 14.17 -4.01
N SER A 137 6.05 13.59 -5.12
CA SER A 137 6.95 13.00 -6.11
C SER A 137 7.79 14.08 -6.80
N ALA A 138 9.10 14.05 -6.55
CA ALA A 138 10.09 14.83 -7.28
C ALA A 138 10.24 14.38 -8.75
N LEU A 139 9.75 13.17 -9.09
CA LEU A 139 9.87 12.59 -10.41
C LEU A 139 8.70 13.01 -11.30
N ARG A 140 8.95 14.01 -12.14
CA ARG A 140 8.12 14.27 -13.32
C ARG A 140 8.50 13.29 -14.41
N VAL A 141 7.99 12.06 -14.31
CA VAL A 141 8.17 11.08 -15.39
C VAL A 141 7.45 11.61 -16.62
N ARG A 142 8.18 11.78 -17.74
CA ARG A 142 7.52 12.07 -19.01
C ARG A 142 6.67 10.86 -19.40
N SER A 143 5.36 11.03 -19.26
CA SER A 143 4.40 10.00 -19.58
C SER A 143 3.38 10.51 -20.57
N VAL A 144 3.07 9.70 -21.58
CA VAL A 144 1.98 9.93 -22.52
C VAL A 144 0.84 8.99 -22.16
N ILE A 145 -0.37 9.54 -22.08
CA ILE A 145 -1.59 8.77 -21.84
C ILE A 145 -2.43 8.81 -23.11
N ALA A 146 -2.79 7.64 -23.63
CA ALA A 146 -3.70 7.49 -24.77
C ALA A 146 -4.74 6.42 -24.45
N GLY A 147 -5.96 6.84 -24.14
CA GLY A 147 -7.01 5.93 -23.67
C GLY A 147 -6.56 5.16 -22.43
N ASN A 148 -6.49 3.83 -22.54
CA ASN A 148 -6.08 2.92 -21.46
C ASN A 148 -4.59 2.50 -21.53
N GLN A 149 -3.79 3.23 -22.32
CA GLN A 149 -2.37 2.97 -22.48
C GLN A 149 -1.56 4.08 -21.82
N LEU A 150 -0.52 3.67 -21.10
CA LEU A 150 0.37 4.55 -20.37
C LEU A 150 1.79 4.30 -20.89
N THR A 151 2.37 5.29 -21.55
CA THR A 151 3.74 5.20 -22.08
C THR A 151 4.67 6.06 -21.25
N PHE A 152 5.78 5.49 -20.82
CA PHE A 152 6.85 6.16 -20.09
C PHE A 152 8.06 6.39 -20.98
N LEU A 153 8.62 7.59 -20.90
CA LEU A 153 9.79 8.00 -21.66
C LEU A 153 11.05 8.12 -20.78
N ASP A 154 10.93 8.05 -19.45
CA ASP A 154 12.06 8.18 -18.53
C ASP A 154 12.20 6.94 -17.61
N TRP A 155 13.45 6.55 -17.37
CA TRP A 155 13.95 5.32 -16.75
C TRP A 155 13.11 4.75 -15.58
N ILE A 156 12.31 3.72 -15.86
CA ILE A 156 11.83 2.78 -14.84
C ILE A 156 12.90 1.68 -14.69
N ASN A 157 13.41 1.48 -13.48
CA ASN A 157 14.44 0.48 -13.16
C ASN A 157 13.87 -0.83 -12.59
N PHE A 158 12.57 -1.06 -12.74
CA PHE A 158 11.86 -2.28 -12.34
C PHE A 158 10.82 -2.65 -13.39
N VAL A 159 10.28 -3.88 -13.33
CA VAL A 159 9.19 -4.33 -14.20
C VAL A 159 7.86 -3.97 -13.53
N PRO A 160 7.04 -3.08 -14.13
CA PRO A 160 5.74 -2.74 -13.57
C PRO A 160 4.80 -3.95 -13.48
N GLN A 161 4.13 -4.09 -12.34
CA GLN A 161 3.18 -5.18 -12.09
C GLN A 161 1.76 -4.64 -11.94
N CYS A 162 1.62 -3.46 -11.34
CA CYS A 162 0.34 -2.77 -11.25
C CYS A 162 0.51 -1.24 -11.28
N VAL A 163 -0.60 -0.56 -11.54
CA VAL A 163 -0.71 0.89 -11.49
C VAL A 163 -1.81 1.23 -10.49
N VAL A 164 -1.50 2.05 -9.48
CA VAL A 164 -2.50 2.64 -8.59
C VAL A 164 -2.88 4.00 -9.17
N ALA A 165 -4.16 4.19 -9.48
CA ALA A 165 -4.65 5.39 -10.12
C ALA A 165 -5.99 5.84 -9.53
N ARG A 166 -6.27 7.13 -9.64
CA ARG A 166 -7.51 7.73 -9.16
C ARG A 166 -8.68 7.42 -10.10
N THR A 167 -9.83 7.09 -9.53
CA THR A 167 -11.11 6.88 -10.20
C THR A 167 -12.17 7.80 -9.58
N LEU A 168 -13.41 7.75 -10.09
CA LEU A 168 -14.55 8.40 -9.46
C LEU A 168 -14.81 7.93 -8.02
N ASN A 169 -14.43 6.68 -7.69
CA ASN A 169 -14.67 6.05 -6.39
C ASN A 169 -13.42 6.06 -5.47
N GLY A 170 -12.46 6.95 -5.74
CA GLY A 170 -11.16 6.98 -5.05
C GLY A 170 -10.08 6.18 -5.78
N TYR A 171 -9.01 5.81 -5.08
CA TYR A 171 -7.90 5.10 -5.68
C TYR A 171 -8.19 3.61 -5.87
N GLN A 172 -7.69 3.05 -6.97
CA GLN A 172 -7.77 1.63 -7.28
C GLN A 172 -6.44 1.12 -7.83
N CYS A 173 -6.19 -0.17 -7.67
CA CYS A 173 -5.01 -0.84 -8.20
C CYS A 173 -5.37 -1.65 -9.45
N PHE A 174 -4.66 -1.42 -10.54
CA PHE A 174 -4.90 -2.03 -11.84
C PHE A 174 -3.70 -2.90 -12.24
N ALA A 175 -3.93 -4.19 -12.47
CA ALA A 175 -2.90 -5.08 -12.94
C ALA A 175 -2.42 -4.71 -14.35
N VAL A 176 -1.10 -4.69 -14.54
CA VAL A 176 -0.48 -4.51 -15.85
C VAL A 176 -0.70 -5.76 -16.69
N LYS A 177 -1.25 -5.61 -17.90
CA LYS A 177 -1.52 -6.75 -18.80
C LYS A 177 -0.38 -7.04 -19.74
N LYS A 178 0.28 -5.99 -20.22
CA LYS A 178 1.40 -6.10 -21.15
C LYS A 178 2.35 -4.93 -20.91
N ILE A 179 3.64 -5.22 -21.02
CA ILE A 179 4.69 -4.22 -21.09
C ILE A 179 5.45 -4.43 -22.38
N THR A 180 5.64 -3.36 -23.14
CA THR A 180 6.54 -3.34 -24.28
C THR A 180 7.70 -2.41 -23.97
N PHE A 181 8.92 -2.91 -24.10
CA PHE A 181 10.12 -2.09 -23.97
C PHE A 181 10.64 -1.73 -25.35
N GLU A 182 10.81 -0.43 -25.61
CA GLU A 182 11.47 0.07 -26.81
C GLU A 182 12.72 0.86 -26.44
N MET A 183 13.86 0.53 -27.02
CA MET A 183 15.06 1.36 -26.91
C MET A 183 15.16 2.28 -28.13
N ARG A 184 15.13 3.60 -27.91
CA ARG A 184 15.35 4.61 -28.95
C ARG A 184 16.41 5.60 -28.48
N LYS A 185 17.54 5.68 -29.20
CA LYS A 185 18.59 6.71 -28.99
C LYS A 185 18.92 6.98 -27.50
N MET A 186 19.44 5.97 -26.80
CA MET A 186 19.79 6.00 -25.36
C MET A 186 18.65 6.22 -24.36
N ILE A 187 17.39 6.24 -24.82
CA ILE A 187 16.20 6.34 -23.96
C ILE A 187 15.46 5.00 -24.01
N SER A 188 15.19 4.42 -22.84
CA SER A 188 14.33 3.26 -22.68
C SER A 188 12.89 3.72 -22.48
N ASN A 189 12.02 3.37 -23.41
CA ASN A 189 10.59 3.57 -23.28
C ASN A 189 9.94 2.29 -22.75
N ALA A 190 9.02 2.45 -21.81
CA ALA A 190 8.14 1.36 -21.36
C ALA A 190 6.70 1.74 -21.68
N GLU A 191 6.07 1.01 -22.59
CA GLU A 191 4.63 1.11 -22.83
C GLU A 191 3.91 0.07 -21.96
N ILE A 192 2.97 0.54 -21.14
CA ILE A 192 2.13 -0.27 -20.28
C ILE A 192 0.71 -0.26 -20.82
N GLN A 193 0.14 -1.45 -21.01
CA GLN A 193 -1.26 -1.62 -21.36
C GLN A 193 -2.07 -2.06 -20.13
N LEU A 194 -3.14 -1.31 -19.88
CA LEU A 194 -3.99 -1.47 -18.71
C LEU A 194 -5.42 -1.78 -19.17
N LYS A 195 -6.16 -2.53 -18.35
CA LYS A 195 -7.61 -2.69 -18.53
C LYS A 195 -8.30 -1.76 -17.54
N MET A 196 -8.76 -0.61 -18.02
CA MET A 196 -9.30 0.47 -17.19
C MET A 196 -10.67 0.92 -17.71
N SER A 197 -11.61 1.13 -16.79
CA SER A 197 -12.82 1.93 -16.98
C SER A 197 -12.77 3.06 -15.95
N ASP A 198 -13.12 4.30 -16.35
CA ASP A 198 -13.32 5.45 -15.46
C ASP A 198 -12.09 5.93 -14.64
N VAL A 199 -10.88 5.85 -15.22
CA VAL A 199 -9.62 6.27 -14.56
C VAL A 199 -9.24 7.71 -14.92
N MET A 200 -8.84 8.48 -13.92
CA MET A 200 -8.41 9.87 -14.01
C MET A 200 -6.88 10.00 -14.01
N LEU A 201 -6.19 9.36 -14.97
CA LEU A 201 -4.72 9.35 -15.03
C LEU A 201 -4.08 10.74 -15.09
N HIS A 202 -4.81 11.76 -15.56
CA HIS A 202 -4.38 13.16 -15.59
C HIS A 202 -4.16 13.79 -14.20
N GLN A 203 -4.69 13.18 -13.13
CA GLN A 203 -4.49 13.63 -11.74
C GLN A 203 -3.25 12.99 -11.08
N GLY A 204 -2.51 12.18 -11.84
CA GLY A 204 -1.38 11.41 -11.35
C GLY A 204 -1.70 9.95 -11.09
N PHE A 205 -0.65 9.15 -10.98
CA PHE A 205 -0.72 7.71 -10.78
C PHE A 205 0.56 7.21 -10.10
N ILE A 206 0.54 5.97 -9.63
CA ILE A 206 1.68 5.30 -9.00
C ILE A 206 1.91 3.97 -9.72
N VAL A 207 3.09 3.79 -10.29
CA VAL A 207 3.52 2.55 -10.92
C VAL A 207 4.26 1.72 -9.89
N VAL A 208 3.91 0.44 -9.77
CA VAL A 208 4.43 -0.45 -8.73
C VAL A 208 5.04 -1.68 -9.37
N GLY A 209 6.19 -2.13 -8.88
CA GLY A 209 6.76 -3.43 -9.25
C GLY A 209 7.95 -3.82 -8.38
N GLY A 210 8.11 -5.10 -8.08
CA GLY A 210 9.30 -5.63 -7.39
C GLY A 210 9.52 -5.08 -5.97
N GLY A 211 8.46 -4.64 -5.29
CA GLY A 211 8.58 -4.00 -3.97
C GLY A 211 9.09 -2.55 -4.01
N THR A 212 9.07 -1.92 -5.18
CA THR A 212 9.33 -0.48 -5.35
C THR A 212 8.17 0.17 -6.11
N PHE A 213 8.12 1.49 -6.09
CA PHE A 213 7.13 2.26 -6.82
C PHE A 213 7.67 3.61 -7.27
N ILE A 214 7.03 4.17 -8.30
CA ILE A 214 7.23 5.53 -8.78
C ILE A 214 5.87 6.21 -8.86
N ALA A 215 5.70 7.32 -8.13
CA ALA A 215 4.56 8.20 -8.31
C ALA A 215 4.88 9.24 -9.39
N ALA A 216 3.91 9.57 -10.24
CA ALA A 216 4.10 10.50 -11.34
C ALA A 216 2.84 11.32 -11.62
N ILE A 217 3.05 12.53 -12.11
CA ILE A 217 2.01 13.38 -12.69
C ILE A 217 2.30 13.49 -14.18
N PRO A 218 1.33 13.22 -15.07
CA PRO A 218 1.57 13.29 -16.51
C PRO A 218 2.05 14.67 -16.93
N SER A 219 3.13 14.72 -17.70
CA SER A 219 3.51 15.93 -18.40
C SER A 219 2.43 16.29 -19.42
N ARG A 220 1.90 17.52 -19.38
CA ARG A 220 1.14 18.05 -20.52
C ARG A 220 2.08 18.03 -21.72
N ASN A 221 1.67 17.41 -22.83
CA ASN A 221 2.34 17.60 -24.11
C ASN A 221 2.42 19.12 -24.34
N MET A 222 3.64 19.66 -24.32
CA MET A 222 3.94 20.94 -24.95
C MET A 222 4.23 20.69 -26.41
#